data_AF-A0A9Q1CL23-F1
#
_entry.id   AF-A0A9Q1CL23-F1
#
_cell.length_a   1.000
_cell.length_b   1.000
_cell.length_c   1.000
_cell.angle_alpha   90.00
_cell.angle_beta   90.00
_cell.angle_gamma   90.00
#
_symmetry.space_group_name_H-M   'P 1'
#
loop_
_entity.id
_entity.type
_entity.pdbx_description
1 polymer ?
#
loop_
_entity_poly.entity_id
_entity_poly.type
_entity_poly.pdbx_seq_one_letter_code
_entity_poly.pdbx_strand_id
1 'polypeptide(L)'
;MSVSELVNDYNTKMRAVIDEVAPLLKNSYLDKPRAPWFGADHLQKRRQLRKLERKYLSTGLSVHREMFKTARNKYRSDLNDAYASYHRERISEADQKTMFRIVDSIIGKRNSIARIIPKNIDTAMKTRPQPPSPRLRLVSRFETDIGTSCTDDKENRFKSHP
;
A
#
# COMPACT_ATOMS: atom_id res chain seq x y z
N MET A 1 -28.61 -46.06 23.50
CA MET A 1 -27.81 -45.10 22.69
C MET A 1 -27.05 -45.90 21.66
N SER A 2 -27.33 -45.66 20.39
CA SER A 2 -26.61 -46.26 19.26
C SER A 2 -25.21 -45.62 19.14
N VAL A 3 -24.21 -46.39 18.68
CA VAL A 3 -22.85 -45.87 18.43
C VAL A 3 -22.89 -44.64 17.51
N SER A 4 -23.82 -44.62 16.56
CA SER A 4 -24.04 -43.49 15.66
C SER A 4 -24.47 -42.21 16.40
N GLU A 5 -25.27 -42.31 17.44
CA GLU A 5 -25.74 -41.16 18.24
C GLU A 5 -24.58 -40.56 19.04
N LEU A 6 -23.76 -41.40 19.68
CA LEU A 6 -22.61 -40.96 20.47
C LEU A 6 -21.56 -40.23 19.61
N VAL A 7 -21.30 -40.73 18.40
CA VAL A 7 -20.39 -40.10 17.45
C VAL A 7 -20.93 -38.74 17.00
N ASN A 8 -22.25 -38.63 16.81
CA ASN A 8 -22.86 -37.37 16.41
C ASN A 8 -22.76 -36.32 17.52
N ASP A 9 -23.04 -36.71 18.77
CA ASP A 9 -22.90 -35.85 19.95
C ASP A 9 -21.47 -35.38 20.20
N TYR A 10 -20.49 -36.25 19.96
CA TYR A 10 -19.08 -35.87 20.02
C TYR A 10 -18.75 -34.80 18.96
N ASN A 11 -19.16 -35.03 17.71
CA ASN A 11 -18.88 -34.12 16.60
C ASN A 11 -19.55 -32.76 16.78
N THR A 12 -20.78 -32.71 17.31
CA THR A 12 -21.49 -31.44 17.56
C THR A 12 -20.81 -30.64 18.67
N LYS A 13 -20.43 -31.28 19.78
CA LYS A 13 -19.69 -30.63 20.87
C LYS A 13 -18.32 -30.11 20.43
N MET A 14 -17.58 -30.92 19.66
CA MET A 14 -16.29 -30.48 19.11
C MET A 14 -16.42 -29.28 18.18
N ARG A 15 -17.44 -29.26 17.30
CA ARG A 15 -17.71 -28.10 16.45
C ARG A 15 -18.05 -26.86 17.26
N ALA A 16 -18.87 -26.99 18.31
CA ALA A 16 -19.22 -25.87 19.18
C ALA A 16 -17.99 -25.25 19.88
N VAL A 17 -17.08 -26.08 20.39
CA VAL A 17 -15.83 -25.62 21.01
C VAL A 17 -14.93 -24.93 19.98
N ILE A 18 -14.82 -25.49 18.76
CA ILE A 18 -14.05 -24.88 17.67
C ILE A 18 -14.64 -23.53 17.28
N ASP A 19 -15.96 -23.42 17.15
CA ASP A 19 -16.64 -22.16 16.79
C ASP A 19 -16.51 -21.10 17.91
N GLU A 20 -16.43 -21.52 19.18
CA GLU A 20 -16.19 -20.61 20.30
C GLU A 20 -14.76 -20.04 20.31
N VAL A 21 -13.76 -20.91 20.14
CA VAL A 21 -12.34 -20.54 20.20
C VAL A 21 -11.84 -19.90 18.91
N ALA A 22 -12.37 -20.36 17.78
CA ALA A 22 -11.93 -19.98 16.45
C ALA A 22 -13.11 -19.91 15.47
N PRO A 23 -14.04 -18.95 15.67
CA PRO A 23 -15.18 -18.80 14.77
C PRO A 23 -14.72 -18.59 13.34
N LEU A 24 -15.43 -19.20 12.39
CA LEU A 24 -15.19 -19.01 10.97
C LEU A 24 -15.55 -17.57 10.56
N LEU A 25 -14.55 -16.70 10.51
CA LEU A 25 -14.70 -15.33 10.04
C LEU A 25 -14.58 -15.29 8.50
N LYS A 26 -15.68 -14.94 7.82
CA LYS A 26 -15.67 -14.65 6.39
C LYS A 26 -15.20 -13.22 6.17
N ASN A 27 -14.00 -13.07 5.61
CA ASN A 27 -13.52 -11.75 5.19
C ASN A 27 -13.80 -11.56 3.70
N SER A 28 -14.72 -10.65 3.36
CA SER A 28 -14.96 -10.26 1.98
C SER A 28 -13.92 -9.24 1.55
N TYR A 29 -13.04 -9.63 0.62
CA TYR A 29 -12.09 -8.72 0.00
C TYR A 29 -12.60 -8.26 -1.36
N LEU A 30 -12.41 -6.99 -1.66
CA LEU A 30 -12.64 -6.45 -2.99
C LEU A 30 -11.43 -6.74 -3.86
N ASP A 31 -11.64 -7.41 -4.99
CA ASP A 31 -10.61 -7.55 -6.01
C ASP A 31 -10.45 -6.23 -6.76
N LYS A 32 -9.59 -5.35 -6.24
CA LYS A 32 -9.35 -4.04 -6.84
C LYS A 32 -8.37 -4.18 -8.00
N PRO A 33 -8.76 -3.82 -9.24
CA PRO A 33 -7.85 -3.88 -10.36
C PRO A 33 -6.65 -2.98 -10.09
N ARG A 34 -5.49 -3.44 -10.56
CA ARG A 34 -4.26 -2.66 -10.50
C ARG A 34 -4.41 -1.38 -11.31
N ALA A 35 -3.77 -0.30 -10.84
CA ALA A 35 -3.76 0.94 -11.59
C ALA A 35 -3.16 0.73 -12.98
N PRO A 36 -3.72 1.30 -14.06
CA PRO A 36 -3.25 1.06 -15.43
C PRO A 36 -1.79 1.45 -15.66
N TRP A 37 -1.31 2.49 -15.00
CA TRP A 37 0.09 2.93 -15.05
C TRP A 37 1.05 2.05 -14.25
N PHE A 38 0.55 1.08 -13.48
CA PHE A 38 1.39 0.19 -12.69
C PHE A 38 1.68 -1.10 -13.47
N GLY A 39 2.82 -1.13 -14.16
CA GLY A 39 3.33 -2.30 -14.88
C GLY A 39 4.06 -3.36 -14.02
N ALA A 40 4.52 -4.41 -14.71
CA ALA A 40 5.25 -5.53 -14.11
C ALA A 40 6.66 -5.15 -13.62
N ASP A 41 7.34 -4.20 -14.28
CA ASP A 41 8.65 -3.70 -13.85
C ASP A 41 8.59 -3.11 -12.42
N HIS A 42 7.56 -2.32 -12.12
CA HIS A 42 7.36 -1.80 -10.77
C HIS A 42 7.13 -2.92 -9.74
N LEU A 43 6.49 -4.04 -10.12
CA LEU A 43 6.38 -5.21 -9.23
C LEU A 43 7.75 -5.82 -8.93
N GLN A 44 8.60 -5.95 -9.96
CA GLN A 44 9.93 -6.50 -9.82
C GLN A 44 10.80 -5.62 -8.92
N LYS A 45 10.81 -4.30 -9.16
CA LYS A 45 11.50 -3.33 -8.31
C LYS A 45 11.00 -3.37 -6.87
N ARG A 46 9.68 -3.45 -6.66
CA ARG A 46 9.09 -3.61 -5.31
C ARG A 46 9.51 -4.91 -4.62
N ARG A 47 9.60 -6.03 -5.36
CA ARG A 47 10.11 -7.31 -4.83
C ARG A 47 11.58 -7.21 -4.45
N GLN A 48 12.39 -6.55 -5.27
CA GLN A 48 13.81 -6.31 -4.99
C GLN A 48 14.00 -5.43 -3.74
N LEU A 49 13.17 -4.39 -3.57
CA LEU A 49 13.17 -3.57 -2.35
C LEU A 49 12.93 -4.40 -1.10
N ARG A 50 11.94 -5.31 -1.11
CA ARG A 50 11.70 -6.23 0.01
C ARG A 50 12.86 -7.19 0.27
N LYS A 51 13.63 -7.57 -0.76
CA LYS A 51 14.85 -8.38 -0.58
C LYS A 51 15.94 -7.55 0.10
N LEU A 52 16.18 -6.32 -0.36
CA LEU A 52 17.18 -5.41 0.22
C LEU A 52 16.82 -5.01 1.65
N GLU A 53 15.55 -4.72 1.91
CA GLU A 53 15.04 -4.41 3.24
C GLU A 53 15.29 -5.58 4.20
N ARG A 54 14.90 -6.80 3.82
CA ARG A 54 15.17 -7.99 4.64
C ARG A 54 16.66 -8.20 4.88
N LYS A 55 17.50 -7.99 3.86
CA LYS A 55 18.97 -8.07 4.01
C LYS A 55 19.47 -7.04 5.00
N TYR A 56 19.03 -5.78 4.90
CA TYR A 56 19.38 -4.73 5.85
C TYR A 56 18.92 -5.07 7.29
N LEU A 57 17.67 -5.49 7.47
CA LEU A 57 17.14 -5.85 8.80
C LEU A 57 17.86 -7.06 9.41
N SER A 58 18.32 -7.99 8.59
CA SER A 58 19.07 -9.17 9.04
C SER A 58 20.52 -8.87 9.40
N THR A 59 21.16 -7.91 8.74
CA THR A 59 22.60 -7.67 8.84
C THR A 59 22.93 -6.45 9.70
N GLY A 60 22.08 -5.43 9.73
CA GLY A 60 22.30 -4.17 10.45
C GLY A 60 23.40 -3.27 9.87
N LEU A 61 24.03 -3.63 8.75
CA LEU A 61 25.15 -2.88 8.16
C LEU A 61 24.68 -1.60 7.44
N SER A 62 25.46 -0.51 7.56
CA SER A 62 25.18 0.76 6.87
C SER A 62 25.15 0.62 5.35
N VAL A 63 26.06 -0.20 4.78
CA VAL A 63 26.10 -0.44 3.33
C VAL A 63 24.76 -0.99 2.82
N HIS A 64 24.17 -1.95 3.53
CA HIS A 64 22.87 -2.51 3.15
C HIS A 64 21.72 -1.52 3.34
N ARG A 65 21.80 -0.64 4.36
CA ARG A 65 20.87 0.47 4.53
C ARG A 65 20.93 1.45 3.36
N GLU A 66 22.13 1.83 2.93
CA GLU A 66 22.36 2.73 1.80
C GLU A 66 21.87 2.13 0.49
N MET A 67 22.18 0.86 0.22
CA MET A 67 21.65 0.12 -0.93
C MET A 67 20.12 0.10 -0.96
N PHE A 68 19.47 -0.11 0.20
CA PHE A 68 18.02 -0.06 0.30
C PHE A 68 17.49 1.37 0.06
N LYS A 69 18.11 2.38 0.66
CA LYS A 69 17.72 3.80 0.52
C LYS A 69 17.82 4.27 -0.93
N THR A 70 18.92 3.98 -1.62
CA THR A 70 19.12 4.35 -3.02
C THR A 70 18.11 3.67 -3.93
N ALA A 71 17.91 2.35 -3.78
CA ALA A 71 16.90 1.61 -4.53
C ALA A 71 15.48 2.14 -4.27
N ARG A 72 15.15 2.50 -3.02
CA ARG A 72 13.84 3.04 -2.65
C ARG A 72 13.57 4.39 -3.31
N ASN A 73 14.58 5.27 -3.32
CA ASN A 73 14.47 6.58 -3.95
C ASN A 73 14.28 6.45 -5.46
N LYS A 74 15.06 5.58 -6.11
CA LYS A 74 14.92 5.28 -7.53
C LYS A 74 13.53 4.76 -7.87
N TYR A 75 13.04 3.77 -7.12
CA TYR A 75 11.69 3.24 -7.30
C TYR A 75 10.60 4.31 -7.14
N ARG A 76 10.77 5.25 -6.20
CA ARG A 76 9.82 6.36 -6.04
C ARG A 76 9.84 7.32 -7.23
N SER A 77 11.02 7.63 -7.78
CA SER A 77 11.12 8.42 -9.01
C SER A 77 10.40 7.70 -10.15
N ASP A 78 10.73 6.43 -10.39
CA ASP A 78 10.14 5.63 -11.47
C ASP A 78 8.60 5.57 -11.39
N LEU A 79 8.05 5.49 -10.17
CA LEU A 79 6.60 5.53 -9.97
C LEU A 79 6.00 6.90 -10.28
N ASN A 80 6.66 7.99 -9.85
CA ASN A 80 6.21 9.33 -10.14
C ASN A 80 6.24 9.61 -11.64
N ASP A 81 7.28 9.14 -12.32
CA ASP A 81 7.46 9.30 -13.77
C ASP A 81 6.38 8.53 -14.53
N ALA A 82 6.10 7.27 -14.17
CA ALA A 82 5.05 6.46 -14.76
C ALA A 82 3.64 7.01 -14.48
N TYR A 83 3.40 7.49 -13.26
CA TYR A 83 2.13 8.15 -12.90
C TYR A 83 1.93 9.42 -13.74
N ALA A 84 2.96 10.24 -13.84
CA ALA A 84 2.90 11.50 -14.57
C ALA A 84 2.82 11.28 -16.09
N SER A 85 3.56 10.32 -16.67
CA SER A 85 3.49 10.04 -18.11
C SER A 85 2.09 9.60 -18.52
N TYR A 86 1.52 8.63 -17.80
CA TYR A 86 0.18 8.12 -18.05
C TYR A 86 -0.88 9.24 -17.99
N HIS A 87 -0.82 10.08 -16.96
CA HIS A 87 -1.79 11.17 -16.83
C HIS A 87 -1.54 12.32 -17.81
N ARG A 88 -0.29 12.60 -18.20
CA ARG A 88 0.03 13.57 -19.25
C ARG A 88 -0.55 13.14 -20.60
N GLU A 89 -0.33 11.89 -21.01
CA GLU A 89 -0.88 11.32 -22.25
C GLU A 89 -2.42 11.38 -22.24
N ARG A 90 -3.03 10.97 -21.13
CA ARG A 90 -4.48 11.00 -20.98
C ARG A 90 -5.06 12.42 -21.00
N ILE A 91 -4.30 13.43 -20.57
CA ILE A 91 -4.72 14.83 -20.63
C ILE A 91 -4.52 15.40 -22.04
N SER A 92 -3.44 15.04 -22.74
CA SER A 92 -3.18 15.52 -24.10
C SER A 92 -4.21 15.03 -25.12
N GLU A 93 -4.76 13.84 -24.93
CA GLU A 93 -5.77 13.25 -25.81
C GLU A 93 -7.21 13.67 -25.46
N ALA A 94 -7.41 14.37 -24.34
CA ALA A 94 -8.73 14.66 -23.80
C ALA A 94 -9.32 15.98 -24.31
N ASP A 95 -10.65 15.99 -24.50
CA ASP A 95 -11.44 17.22 -24.67
C ASP A 95 -11.55 18.00 -23.34
N GLN A 96 -11.87 19.29 -23.39
CA GLN A 96 -11.85 20.22 -22.26
C GLN A 96 -12.64 19.68 -21.06
N LYS A 97 -13.88 19.21 -21.26
CA LYS A 97 -14.71 18.65 -20.18
C LYS A 97 -14.12 17.38 -19.60
N THR A 98 -13.56 16.52 -20.44
CA THR A 98 -12.94 15.26 -19.99
C THR A 98 -11.65 15.50 -19.22
N MET A 99 -10.83 16.47 -19.64
CA MET A 99 -9.64 16.90 -18.92
C MET A 99 -9.99 17.34 -17.50
N PHE A 100 -10.99 18.21 -17.30
CA PHE A 100 -11.39 18.63 -15.94
C PHE A 100 -11.85 17.45 -15.07
N ARG A 101 -12.59 16.49 -15.63
CA ARG A 101 -12.97 15.25 -14.92
C ARG A 101 -11.74 14.39 -14.55
N ILE A 102 -10.75 14.32 -15.42
CA ILE A 102 -9.49 13.62 -15.15
C ILE A 102 -8.76 14.30 -14.00
N VAL A 103 -8.64 15.62 -14.03
CA VAL A 103 -8.01 16.44 -12.98
C VAL A 103 -8.74 16.30 -11.65
N ASP A 104 -10.08 16.34 -11.65
CA ASP A 104 -10.88 16.11 -10.44
C ASP A 104 -10.64 14.72 -9.84
N SER A 105 -10.45 13.70 -10.69
CA SER A 105 -10.12 12.34 -10.25
C SER A 105 -8.73 12.25 -9.60
N ILE A 106 -7.77 13.07 -10.05
CA ILE A 106 -6.40 13.14 -9.50
C ILE A 106 -6.41 13.91 -8.17
N ILE A 107 -7.10 15.04 -8.11
CA ILE A 107 -7.19 15.92 -6.93
C ILE A 107 -8.06 15.30 -5.83
N GLY A 108 -8.86 14.28 -6.16
CA GLY A 108 -9.68 13.56 -5.18
C GLY A 108 -10.90 14.36 -4.74
N LYS A 109 -11.37 15.32 -5.55
CA LYS A 109 -12.66 16.00 -5.34
C LYS A 109 -13.77 14.97 -5.62
N ARG A 110 -14.15 14.27 -4.55
CA ARG A 110 -15.37 13.46 -4.32
C ARG A 110 -16.01 12.84 -5.56
N ASN A 111 -16.03 11.49 -5.61
CA ASN A 111 -17.24 10.65 -5.81
C ASN A 111 -16.87 9.18 -6.17
N SER A 112 -16.30 8.40 -5.23
CA SER A 112 -16.29 6.92 -5.36
C SER A 112 -15.94 6.17 -4.07
N ILE A 113 -15.11 6.74 -3.19
CA ILE A 113 -14.72 6.05 -1.94
C ILE A 113 -15.93 5.78 -1.02
N ALA A 114 -16.92 6.68 -0.99
CA ALA A 114 -18.17 6.48 -0.26
C ALA A 114 -19.14 5.46 -0.89
N ARG A 115 -18.94 5.04 -2.16
CA ARG A 115 -19.78 4.03 -2.84
C ARG A 115 -19.19 2.61 -2.78
N ILE A 116 -17.93 2.47 -2.41
CA ILE A 116 -17.20 1.18 -2.42
C ILE A 116 -17.37 0.43 -1.10
N ILE A 117 -17.94 1.04 -0.07
CA ILE A 117 -18.40 0.31 1.12
C ILE A 117 -19.63 -0.50 0.70
N PRO A 118 -19.59 -1.85 0.69
CA PRO A 118 -20.79 -2.62 0.42
C PRO A 118 -21.83 -2.23 1.47
N LYS A 119 -23.05 -1.89 1.02
CA LYS A 119 -24.16 -1.47 1.88
C LYS A 119 -24.58 -2.56 2.90
N ASN A 120 -24.04 -3.76 2.76
CA ASN A 120 -24.31 -4.97 3.55
C ASN A 120 -23.18 -5.30 4.54
N ILE A 121 -22.45 -4.29 5.05
CA ILE A 121 -21.66 -4.48 6.26
C ILE A 121 -22.53 -3.96 7.39
N ASP A 122 -23.16 -4.88 8.12
CA ASP A 122 -23.94 -4.52 9.31
C ASP A 122 -23.05 -3.75 10.29
N THR A 123 -23.41 -2.50 10.56
CA THR A 123 -22.75 -1.61 11.53
C THR A 123 -22.80 -2.16 12.97
N ALA A 124 -23.45 -3.32 13.18
CA ALA A 124 -23.64 -3.99 14.48
C ALA A 124 -22.35 -4.57 15.11
N MET A 125 -21.23 -4.65 14.39
CA MET A 125 -19.95 -5.14 14.97
C MET A 125 -19.23 -4.13 15.88
N LYS A 126 -19.83 -2.95 16.13
CA LYS A 126 -19.20 -1.85 16.90
C LYS A 126 -19.15 -2.06 18.43
N THR A 127 -19.73 -3.13 18.98
CA THR A 127 -19.82 -3.37 20.43
C THR A 127 -18.98 -4.52 20.98
N ARG A 128 -18.05 -5.10 20.20
CA ARG A 128 -17.13 -6.11 20.77
C ARG A 128 -15.97 -5.40 21.50
N PRO A 129 -15.72 -5.66 22.80
CA PRO A 129 -14.57 -5.11 23.50
C PRO A 129 -13.30 -5.60 22.78
N GLN A 130 -12.49 -4.66 22.30
CA GLN A 130 -11.23 -4.97 21.64
C GLN A 130 -10.27 -5.58 22.66
N PRO A 131 -9.62 -6.72 22.37
CA PRO A 131 -8.48 -7.14 23.17
C PRO A 131 -7.41 -6.04 23.16
N PRO A 132 -6.68 -5.81 24.26
CA PRO A 132 -5.66 -4.77 24.30
C PRO A 132 -4.69 -4.99 23.15
N SER A 133 -4.56 -3.97 22.29
CA SER A 133 -3.67 -3.98 21.15
C SER A 133 -2.29 -4.47 21.59
N PRO A 134 -1.72 -5.53 20.97
CA PRO A 134 -0.32 -5.85 21.17
C PRO A 134 0.47 -4.58 20.89
N ARG A 135 1.26 -4.11 21.85
CA ARG A 135 2.16 -2.96 21.67
C ARG A 135 2.91 -3.18 20.36
N LEU A 136 2.53 -2.42 19.33
CA LEU A 136 3.20 -2.45 18.05
C LEU A 136 4.66 -2.17 18.33
N ARG A 137 5.54 -3.14 18.00
CA ARG A 137 6.97 -2.88 17.94
C ARG A 137 7.11 -1.71 16.97
N LEU A 138 7.66 -0.59 17.46
CA LEU A 138 7.89 0.64 16.69
C LEU A 138 8.43 0.25 15.30
N VAL A 139 7.61 0.33 14.27
CA VAL A 139 8.14 0.61 12.93
C VAL A 139 8.64 2.02 13.05
N SER A 140 9.95 2.17 13.07
CA SER A 140 10.61 3.48 13.04
C SER A 140 9.94 4.30 11.96
N ARG A 141 9.15 5.26 12.43
CA ARG A 141 8.69 6.39 11.65
C ARG A 141 9.97 7.05 11.20
N PHE A 142 10.38 6.79 9.96
CA PHE A 142 11.52 7.46 9.35
C PHE A 142 11.27 8.95 9.54
N GLU A 143 12.04 9.57 10.43
CA GLU A 143 12.13 11.01 10.54
C GLU A 143 12.49 11.50 9.13
N THR A 144 11.61 12.36 8.63
CA THR A 144 11.88 13.15 7.44
C THR A 144 12.94 14.17 7.84
N ASP A 145 14.21 13.79 7.72
CA ASP A 145 15.28 14.76 7.54
C ASP A 145 15.06 15.39 6.17
N ILE A 146 14.24 16.44 6.14
CA ILE A 146 14.36 17.51 5.16
C ILE A 146 15.62 18.28 5.61
N GLY A 147 16.77 17.68 5.34
CA GLY A 147 18.05 18.35 5.36
C GLY A 147 18.26 18.95 3.97
N THR A 148 17.91 20.22 3.83
CA THR A 148 18.53 21.11 2.86
C THR A 148 20.04 21.01 3.05
N SER A 149 20.75 20.34 2.15
CA SER A 149 22.20 20.46 2.03
C SER A 149 22.52 21.03 0.66
N CYS A 150 22.95 22.29 0.68
CA CYS A 150 23.56 23.01 -0.41
C CYS A 150 24.62 22.16 -1.12
N THR A 151 24.64 22.23 -2.44
CA THR A 151 25.89 22.22 -3.19
C THR A 151 25.94 23.53 -3.96
N ASP A 152 26.68 24.48 -3.41
CA ASP A 152 27.26 25.59 -4.16
C ASP A 152 28.21 24.99 -5.20
N ASP A 153 27.88 25.12 -6.49
CA ASP A 153 28.87 25.10 -7.56
C ASP A 153 28.75 26.44 -8.29
N LYS A 154 29.65 27.35 -7.95
CA LYS A 154 29.84 28.63 -8.65
C LYS A 154 30.51 28.42 -10.00
N GLU A 155 30.14 29.33 -10.89
CA GLU A 155 30.95 29.84 -12.01
C GLU A 155 31.17 28.91 -13.21
N ASN A 156 30.50 29.25 -14.32
CA ASN A 156 31.13 29.88 -15.49
C ASN A 156 30.51 29.38 -16.81
N ARG A 157 29.50 30.11 -17.34
CA ARG A 157 29.36 30.26 -18.80
C ARG A 157 28.38 31.36 -19.20
N PHE A 158 28.86 32.24 -20.08
CA PHE A 158 28.13 33.20 -20.92
C PHE A 158 27.89 34.64 -20.38
N LYS A 159 28.97 35.42 -20.44
CA LYS A 159 29.07 36.74 -21.12
C LYS A 159 30.43 36.67 -21.87
N SER A 160 30.67 37.01 -23.14
CA SER A 160 30.16 38.07 -24.04
C SER A 160 30.64 37.75 -25.49
N HIS A 161 29.91 38.11 -26.56
CA HIS A 161 30.25 39.10 -27.62
C HIS A 161 30.11 38.48 -29.03
N PRO A 162 29.98 39.28 -30.12
CA PRO A 162 30.07 40.74 -30.26
C PRO A 162 28.73 41.49 -30.29
#